data_AF-A0A9E3X2T8-F1
#
_entry.id   AF-A0A9E3X2T8-F1
#
_cell.length_a   1.000
_cell.length_b   1.000
_cell.length_c   1.000
_cell.angle_alpha   90.00
_cell.angle_beta   90.00
_cell.angle_gamma   90.00
#
_symmetry.space_group_name_H-M   'P 1'
#
loop_
_entity.id
_entity.type
_entity.pdbx_description
1 polymer ?
#
loop_
_entity_poly.entity_id
_entity_poly.type
_entity_poly.pdbx_seq_one_letter_code
_entity_poly.pdbx_strand_id
1 'polypeptide(L)' 'MKQGFTIGQIAKALRCHERSARLYLSEVNQTVDFYADNFSELVDVQTVAALYRKHRDSIIGRRLATLLQT' A
#
# COMPACT_ATOMS: atom_id res chain seq x y z
N MET A 1 -12.07 10.85 10.60
CA MET A 1 -11.35 11.13 9.33
C MET A 1 -10.73 9.83 8.87
N LYS A 2 -11.16 9.26 7.73
CA LYS A 2 -10.51 8.05 7.20
C LYS A 2 -9.12 8.46 6.69
N GLN A 3 -8.10 8.28 7.52
CA GLN A 3 -6.72 8.40 7.10
C GLN A 3 -6.39 7.13 6.31
N GLY A 4 -5.85 7.29 5.11
CA GLY A 4 -5.54 6.19 4.22
C GLY A 4 -4.84 6.69 2.96
N PHE A 5 -4.33 5.76 2.18
CA PHE A 5 -3.61 6.05 0.95
C PHE A 5 -4.35 5.45 -0.24
N THR A 6 -4.42 6.16 -1.36
CA THR A 6 -4.88 5.55 -2.61
C THR A 6 -3.85 4.54 -3.11
N ILE A 7 -4.29 3.58 -3.92
CA ILE A 7 -3.39 2.64 -4.59
C ILE A 7 -2.31 3.39 -5.40
N GLY A 8 -2.67 4.52 -6.03
CA GLY A 8 -1.72 5.36 -6.76
C GLY A 8 -0.64 5.98 -5.87
N GLN A 9 -0.98 6.45 -4.67
CA GLN A 9 0.01 6.96 -3.70
C GLN A 9 0.98 5.85 -3.26
N ILE A 10 0.45 4.65 -2.99
CA ILE A 10 1.25 3.48 -2.60
C ILE A 10 2.17 3.06 -3.75
N ALA A 11 1.63 2.94 -4.97
CA ALA A 11 2.40 2.58 -6.17
C ALA A 11 3.52 3.58 -6.45
N LYS A 12 3.24 4.88 -6.29
CA LYS A 12 4.25 5.95 -6.41
C LYS A 12 5.36 5.79 -5.37
N ALA A 13 5.02 5.54 -4.11
CA ALA A 13 6.01 5.30 -3.06
C ALA A 13 6.86 4.06 -3.35
N LEU A 14 6.22 2.97 -3.77
CA LEU A 14 6.88 1.71 -4.13
C LEU A 14 7.64 1.79 -5.46
N ARG A 15 7.49 2.86 -6.24
CA ARG A 15 8.03 3.02 -7.60
C ARG A 15 7.69 1.83 -8.50
N CYS A 16 6.43 1.41 -8.48
CA CYS A 16 5.90 0.30 -9.26
C CYS A 16 4.56 0.67 -9.89
N HIS A 17 4.02 -0.21 -10.73
CA HIS A 17 2.67 -0.06 -11.26
C HIS A 17 1.63 -0.33 -10.17
N GLU A 18 0.45 0.30 -10.28
CA GLU A 18 -0.67 0.08 -9.36
C GLU A 18 -1.05 -1.40 -9.24
N ARG A 19 -0.98 -2.15 -10.33
CA ARG A 19 -1.19 -3.60 -10.31
C ARG A 19 -0.20 -4.32 -9.40
N SER A 20 1.07 -3.94 -9.42
CA SER A 20 2.10 -4.50 -8.53
C SER A 20 1.87 -4.07 -7.08
N ALA A 21 1.47 -2.83 -6.84
CA ALA A 21 1.13 -2.36 -5.49
C ALA A 21 -0.05 -3.15 -4.90
N ARG A 22 -1.07 -3.47 -5.71
CA ARG A 22 -2.19 -4.34 -5.31
C ARG A 22 -1.72 -5.76 -4.94
N LEU A 23 -0.83 -6.35 -5.74
CA LEU A 23 -0.25 -7.66 -5.44
C LEU A 23 0.49 -7.66 -4.10
N TYR A 24 1.27 -6.62 -3.80
CA TYR A 24 1.92 -6.52 -2.49
C TYR A 24 0.90 -6.36 -1.36
N LEU A 25 -0.12 -5.53 -1.56
CA LEU A 25 -1.16 -5.31 -0.56
C LEU A 25 -2.02 -6.56 -0.31
N SER A 26 -2.29 -7.39 -1.32
CA SER A 26 -3.01 -8.65 -1.15
C SER A 26 -2.23 -9.67 -0.32
N GLU A 27 -0.91 -9.51 -0.17
CA GLU A 27 -0.09 -10.30 0.76
C GLU A 27 -0.44 -10.10 2.24
N VAL A 28 -1.11 -8.99 2.59
CA VAL A 28 -1.46 -8.62 3.97
C VAL A 28 -2.94 -8.32 4.15
N ASN A 29 -3.67 -8.03 3.07
CA ASN A 29 -5.11 -7.86 3.08
C ASN A 29 -5.72 -8.32 1.73
N GLN A 30 -6.31 -9.51 1.73
CA GLN A 30 -6.95 -10.08 0.53
C GLN A 30 -8.17 -9.28 0.05
N THR A 31 -8.76 -8.40 0.89
CA THR A 31 -9.87 -7.56 0.43
C THR A 31 -9.43 -6.47 -0.55
N VAL A 32 -8.12 -6.30 -0.77
CA VAL A 32 -7.56 -5.33 -1.72
C VAL A 32 -7.87 -5.67 -3.17
N ASP A 33 -8.12 -6.94 -3.48
CA ASP A 33 -8.55 -7.34 -4.82
C ASP A 33 -9.92 -6.73 -5.20
N PHE A 34 -10.76 -6.39 -4.21
CA PHE A 34 -12.02 -5.68 -4.44
C PHE A 34 -11.85 -4.17 -4.70
N TYR A 35 -10.70 -3.58 -4.34
CA TYR A 35 -10.40 -2.18 -4.64
C TYR A 35 -10.07 -1.95 -6.13
N ALA A 36 -10.09 -3.00 -6.97
CA ALA A 36 -9.73 -2.98 -8.39
C ALA A 36 -10.54 -1.97 -9.19
N ASP A 37 -11.83 -1.82 -8.87
CA ASP A 37 -12.75 -1.01 -9.66
C ASP A 37 -12.82 0.46 -9.23
N ASN A 38 -12.19 0.84 -8.11
CA ASN A 38 -12.34 2.17 -7.54
C ASN A 38 -10.99 2.81 -7.18
N PHE A 39 -10.42 3.57 -8.12
CA PHE A 39 -9.12 4.26 -7.97
C PHE A 39 -9.08 5.29 -6.83
N SER A 40 -10.25 5.76 -6.39
CA SER A 40 -10.41 6.70 -5.27
C SER A 40 -10.50 6.00 -3.92
N GLU A 41 -10.51 4.66 -3.89
CA GLU A 41 -10.63 3.91 -2.66
C GLU A 41 -9.36 4.02 -1.82
N LEU A 42 -9.56 4.38 -0.56
CA LEU A 42 -8.48 4.56 0.40
C LEU A 42 -8.17 3.23 1.05
N VAL A 43 -6.91 2.80 0.92
CA VAL A 43 -6.33 1.73 1.70
C VAL A 43 -6.02 2.25 3.09
N ASP A 44 -6.49 1.54 4.12
CA ASP A 44 -6.25 1.91 5.50
C ASP A 44 -4.75 1.94 5.82
N VAL A 45 -4.32 2.93 6.61
CA VAL A 45 -2.93 3.06 7.08
C VAL A 45 -2.45 1.78 7.77
N GLN A 46 -3.33 1.06 8.48
CA GLN A 46 -2.99 -0.21 9.13
C GLN A 46 -2.59 -1.28 8.13
N THR A 47 -3.25 -1.35 6.97
CA THR A 47 -2.88 -2.28 5.88
C THR A 47 -1.51 -1.92 5.32
N VAL A 48 -1.23 -0.64 5.10
CA VAL A 48 0.08 -0.17 4.63
C VAL A 48 1.18 -0.44 5.68
N ALA A 49 0.89 -0.24 6.96
CA ALA A 49 1.79 -0.53 8.07
C ALA A 49 2.02 -2.04 8.25
N ALA A 50 1.03 -2.90 7.97
CA ALA A 50 1.20 -4.34 7.94
C ALA A 50 2.15 -4.77 6.81
N LEU A 51 1.98 -4.17 5.62
CA LEU A 51 2.88 -4.42 4.49
C LEU A 51 4.31 -3.96 4.79
N TYR A 52 4.47 -2.78 5.39
CA TYR A 52 5.76 -2.29 5.87
C TYR A 52 6.42 -3.27 6.84
N ARG A 53 5.68 -3.76 7.85
CA ARG A 53 6.20 -4.72 8.84
C ARG A 53 6.63 -6.04 8.19
N LYS A 54 5.88 -6.53 7.20
CA LYS A 54 6.21 -7.75 6.44
C LYS A 54 7.49 -7.60 5.63
N HIS A 55 7.74 -6.40 5.09
CA HIS A 55 8.88 -6.08 4.23
C HIS A 55 9.94 -5.21 4.91
N ARG A 56 10.01 -5.20 6.25
CA ARG A 56 10.79 -4.23 7.04
C ARG A 56 12.25 -4.10 6.60
N ASP A 57 12.89 -5.22 6.29
CA ASP A 57 14.32 -5.28 5.95
C ASP A 57 14.59 -5.19 4.44
N SER A 58 13.55 -4.96 3.62
CA SER A 58 13.64 -4.89 2.17
C SER A 58 13.54 -3.45 1.65
N ILE A 59 13.85 -3.27 0.36
CA ILE A 59 13.69 -1.98 -0.33
C ILE A 59 12.21 -1.52 -0.32
N ILE A 60 11.26 -2.46 -0.28
CA ILE A 60 9.82 -2.17 -0.18
C ILE A 60 9.52 -1.52 1.17
N GLY A 61 10.02 -2.10 2.27
CA GLY A 61 9.85 -1.53 3.61
C GLY A 61 10.41 -0.12 3.73
N ARG A 62 11.62 0.12 3.21
CA ARG A 62 12.22 1.47 3.21
C ARG A 62 11.37 2.49 2.45
N ARG A 63 10.79 2.10 1.31
CA ARG A 63 9.93 2.97 0.48
C ARG A 63 8.60 3.28 1.18
N LEU A 64 8.00 2.28 1.84
CA LEU A 64 6.76 2.48 2.59
C LEU A 64 6.97 3.32 3.87
N ALA A 65 8.14 3.23 4.50
CA ALA A 65 8.46 4.06 5.66
C ALA A 65 8.37 5.56 5.34
N THR A 66 8.86 5.99 4.16
CA THR A 66 8.74 7.38 3.71
C THR A 66 7.27 7.80 3.53
N LEU A 67 6.43 6.91 2.98
CA LEU A 67 5.01 7.19 2.81
C LEU A 67 4.27 7.34 4.15
N LEU A 68 4.61 6.54 5.14
CA LEU A 68 4.01 6.56 6.48
C LEU A 68 4.48 7.74 7.36
N GLN A 69 5.55 8.42 6.96
CA GLN A 69 6.09 9.61 7.64
C GLN A 69 5.57 10.94 7.06
N THR A 70 4.78 10.88 5.98
CA THR A 70 4.18 12.04 5.30
C THR A 70 2.81 12.37 5.90
#